data_AF-A0A7S4B332-F1
#
_entry.id   AF-A0A7S4B332-F1
#
_cell.length_a   1.000
_cell.length_b   1.000
_cell.length_c   1.000
_cell.angle_alpha   90.00
_cell.angle_beta   90.00
_cell.angle_gamma   90.00
#
_symmetry.space_group_name_H-M   'P 1'
#
loop_
_entity.id
_entity.type
_entity.pdbx_description
1 polymer ?
#
loop_
_entity_poly.entity_id
_entity_poly.type
_entity_poly.pdbx_seq_one_letter_code
_entity_poly.pdbx_strand_id
1 'polypeptide(L)'
;MNLILPVLFRSLWTLLSSPVRDGACCSDASLFAFGLHSKKRPHHLVLGRMFDSHLLDMAELAVENAKTMAEFASGAGAVGGAAAESKPVLLFHGEWEHSASLSALKSLLLDFFANERVEALSPIGIQRAIAFTVESGGENPKILMRHYAATLKKSAEGTSPYVHMTEIGPSLDLRVRRTHQPAPDLLKEAMRQAPASASAPKKTKNVSHSRLHGKQGRLHVHKQDLSQMATAKMKAFKKQKTGAGAAKQAADGA
;
A
#
# COMPACT_ATOMS: atom_id res chain seq x y z
N MET A 1 56.70 10.32 0.22
CA MET A 1 56.08 9.98 -1.07
C MET A 1 54.71 9.39 -0.77
N ASN A 2 53.67 10.22 -0.73
CA ASN A 2 52.73 10.44 -1.84
C ASN A 2 52.15 9.11 -2.34
N LEU A 3 50.96 8.72 -1.88
CA LEU A 3 49.62 9.08 -2.36
C LEU A 3 49.08 7.95 -3.25
N ILE A 4 47.75 7.76 -3.21
CA ILE A 4 46.92 6.87 -4.06
C ILE A 4 46.70 5.46 -3.50
N LEU A 5 45.61 5.27 -2.74
CA LEU A 5 44.51 4.35 -3.10
C LEU A 5 43.41 4.30 -2.01
N PRO A 6 42.46 5.25 -1.99
CA PRO A 6 41.15 5.03 -1.37
C PRO A 6 40.08 4.97 -2.46
N VAL A 7 40.07 3.94 -3.33
CA VAL A 7 38.99 3.78 -4.33
C VAL A 7 38.57 2.32 -4.58
N LEU A 8 39.30 1.31 -4.09
CA LEU A 8 39.04 -0.09 -4.49
C LEU A 8 37.97 -0.84 -3.68
N PHE A 9 37.31 -0.20 -2.69
CA PHE A 9 36.32 -0.85 -1.81
C PHE A 9 34.86 -0.51 -2.14
N ARG A 10 34.59 0.09 -3.31
CA ARG A 10 33.24 0.46 -3.76
C ARG A 10 32.63 -0.51 -4.79
N SER A 11 33.38 -1.50 -5.28
CA SER A 11 33.07 -2.14 -6.57
C SER A 11 32.33 -3.48 -6.54
N LEU A 12 32.09 -4.13 -5.40
CA LEU A 12 31.32 -5.38 -5.43
C LEU A 12 29.83 -5.13 -5.77
N TRP A 13 29.31 -3.95 -5.42
CA TRP A 13 27.94 -3.55 -5.76
C TRP A 13 27.80 -3.21 -7.25
N THR A 14 28.78 -2.48 -7.80
CA THR A 14 28.83 -2.09 -9.23
C THR A 14 29.13 -3.28 -10.16
N LEU A 15 29.89 -4.27 -9.67
CA LEU A 15 30.19 -5.50 -10.39
C LEU A 15 29.03 -6.50 -10.38
N LEU A 16 28.14 -6.47 -9.37
CA LEU A 16 26.91 -7.25 -9.38
C LEU A 16 25.83 -6.57 -10.22
N SER A 17 25.69 -5.25 -10.14
CA SER A 17 24.66 -4.52 -10.89
C SER A 17 24.79 -4.66 -12.40
N SER A 18 26.00 -4.88 -12.92
CA SER A 18 26.26 -4.99 -14.35
C SER A 18 25.70 -6.28 -14.97
N PRO A 19 26.12 -7.49 -14.53
CA PRO A 19 25.55 -8.75 -15.02
C PRO A 19 24.07 -8.93 -14.64
N VAL A 20 23.61 -8.33 -13.52
CA VAL A 20 22.18 -8.33 -13.16
C VAL A 20 21.38 -7.49 -14.15
N ARG A 21 21.86 -6.27 -14.46
CA ARG A 21 21.22 -5.41 -15.47
C ARG A 21 21.22 -6.07 -16.83
N ASP A 22 22.35 -6.63 -17.26
CA ASP A 22 22.49 -7.23 -18.58
C ASP A 22 21.64 -8.50 -18.69
N GLY A 23 21.59 -9.34 -17.65
CA GLY A 23 20.75 -10.54 -17.60
C GLY A 23 19.26 -10.23 -17.59
N ALA A 24 18.82 -9.28 -16.76
CA ALA A 24 17.41 -8.92 -16.65
C ALA A 24 16.89 -8.14 -17.87
N CYS A 25 17.73 -7.31 -18.50
CA CYS A 25 17.41 -6.63 -19.76
C CYS A 25 17.18 -7.64 -20.89
N CYS A 26 17.95 -8.73 -20.93
CA CYS A 26 17.79 -9.77 -21.94
C CYS A 26 16.57 -10.67 -21.69
N SER A 27 16.11 -10.79 -20.44
CA SER A 27 15.00 -11.67 -20.06
C SER A 27 13.66 -10.95 -19.82
N ASP A 28 13.60 -9.63 -20.08
CA ASP A 28 12.42 -8.78 -19.79
C ASP A 28 11.85 -9.02 -18.37
N ALA A 29 12.74 -9.13 -17.37
CA ALA A 29 12.37 -9.48 -16.00
C ALA A 29 12.50 -8.25 -15.08
N SER A 30 11.37 -7.79 -14.54
CA SER A 30 11.33 -6.66 -13.59
C SER A 30 11.75 -7.05 -12.17
N LEU A 31 11.69 -8.33 -11.83
CA LEU A 31 12.06 -8.88 -10.53
C LEU A 31 13.20 -9.87 -10.71
N PHE A 32 14.18 -9.86 -9.80
CA PHE A 32 15.27 -10.83 -9.81
C PHE A 32 15.61 -11.34 -8.42
N ALA A 33 16.14 -12.56 -8.39
CA ALA A 33 16.68 -13.17 -7.19
C ALA A 33 17.98 -13.94 -7.52
N PHE A 34 19.01 -13.76 -6.71
CA PHE A 34 20.28 -14.49 -6.86
C PHE A 34 20.71 -15.14 -5.56
N GLY A 35 21.01 -16.44 -5.64
CA GLY A 35 21.69 -17.17 -4.58
C GLY A 35 23.20 -17.10 -4.79
N LEU A 36 23.92 -16.59 -3.80
CA LEU A 36 25.37 -16.54 -3.78
C LEU A 36 25.88 -17.24 -2.51
N HIS A 37 27.04 -17.86 -2.60
CA HIS A 37 27.71 -18.43 -1.45
C HIS A 37 29.19 -18.09 -1.48
N SER A 38 29.71 -17.53 -0.38
CA SER A 38 31.14 -17.25 -0.23
C SER A 38 31.55 -17.40 1.23
N LYS A 39 32.84 -17.58 1.50
CA LYS A 39 33.37 -17.69 2.87
C LYS A 39 32.98 -16.49 3.75
N LYS A 40 32.95 -15.28 3.19
CA LYS A 40 32.55 -14.04 3.90
C LYS A 40 31.03 -13.88 4.01
N ARG A 41 30.28 -14.46 3.08
CA ARG A 41 28.82 -14.36 2.97
C ARG A 41 28.25 -15.75 2.64
N PRO A 42 28.16 -16.64 3.64
CA PRO A 42 27.52 -17.94 3.43
C PRO A 42 26.02 -17.74 3.23
N HIS A 43 25.44 -18.56 2.36
CA HIS A 43 24.00 -18.66 2.08
C HIS A 43 23.32 -17.30 1.90
N HIS A 44 23.72 -16.59 0.85
CA HIS A 44 23.37 -15.21 0.63
C HIS A 44 22.35 -15.08 -0.52
N LEU A 45 21.13 -14.69 -0.19
CA LEU A 45 20.06 -14.43 -1.13
C LEU A 45 19.99 -12.92 -1.40
N VAL A 46 20.02 -12.54 -2.67
CA VAL A 46 19.85 -11.14 -3.11
C VAL A 46 18.52 -11.05 -3.83
N LEU A 47 17.66 -10.14 -3.41
CA LEU A 47 16.38 -9.83 -4.05
C LEU A 47 16.42 -8.39 -4.56
N GLY A 48 15.83 -8.12 -5.72
CA GLY A 48 15.73 -6.76 -6.21
C GLY A 48 14.74 -6.59 -7.34
N ARG A 49 14.47 -5.32 -7.65
CA ARG A 49 13.56 -4.91 -8.72
C ARG A 49 14.24 -3.96 -9.68
N MET A 50 13.78 -4.01 -10.90
CA MET A 50 14.20 -3.14 -11.97
C MET A 50 13.03 -2.28 -12.44
N PHE A 51 13.37 -1.05 -12.80
CA PHE A 51 12.44 -0.11 -13.41
C PHE A 51 13.09 0.40 -14.69
N ASP A 52 12.42 0.20 -15.82
CA ASP A 52 12.93 0.57 -17.15
C ASP A 52 14.35 0.05 -17.43
N SER A 53 14.60 -1.23 -17.14
CA SER A 53 15.92 -1.87 -17.26
C SER A 53 17.04 -1.25 -16.40
N HIS A 54 16.70 -0.39 -15.44
CA HIS A 54 17.62 0.14 -14.44
C HIS A 54 17.32 -0.44 -13.05
N LEU A 55 18.36 -0.55 -12.22
CA LEU A 55 18.20 -1.04 -10.85
C LEU A 55 17.41 -0.01 -10.03
N LEU A 56 16.25 -0.40 -9.50
CA LEU A 56 15.45 0.43 -8.61
C LEU A 56 15.93 0.23 -7.17
N ASP A 57 15.73 -0.97 -6.64
CA ASP A 57 16.09 -1.32 -5.28
C ASP A 57 16.58 -2.77 -5.15
N MET A 58 17.41 -3.02 -4.14
CA MET A 58 18.01 -4.33 -3.90
C MET A 58 18.28 -4.56 -2.42
N ALA A 59 17.97 -5.75 -1.94
CA ALA A 59 18.19 -6.18 -0.58
C ALA A 59 18.97 -7.49 -0.54
N GLU A 60 19.99 -7.53 0.31
CA GLU A 60 20.78 -8.71 0.58
C GLU A 60 20.33 -9.36 1.90
N LEU A 61 20.00 -10.64 1.84
CA LEU A 61 19.48 -11.43 2.93
C LEU A 61 20.41 -12.63 3.13
N ALA A 62 20.94 -12.81 4.34
CA ALA A 62 21.56 -14.08 4.70
C ALA A 62 20.49 -15.07 5.14
N VAL A 63 20.47 -16.23 4.51
CA VAL A 63 19.59 -17.34 4.86
C VAL A 63 20.28 -18.14 5.96
N GLU A 64 19.65 -18.15 7.12
CA GLU A 64 19.96 -18.97 8.27
C GLU A 64 18.87 -20.05 8.41
N ASN A 65 19.20 -21.21 9.00
CA ASN A 65 18.24 -22.27 9.36
C ASN A 65 17.18 -22.61 8.29
N ALA A 66 17.60 -22.81 7.03
CA ALA A 66 16.67 -23.17 5.97
C ALA A 66 16.15 -24.61 6.14
N LYS A 67 14.84 -24.77 6.24
CA LYS A 67 14.16 -26.06 6.16
C LYS A 67 13.42 -26.19 4.84
N THR A 68 13.71 -27.25 4.12
CA THR A 68 13.14 -27.54 2.80
C THR A 68 11.71 -28.09 2.94
N MET A 69 10.91 -28.00 1.87
CA MET A 69 9.55 -28.58 1.84
C MET A 69 9.55 -30.09 2.13
N ALA A 70 10.62 -30.80 1.76
CA ALA A 70 10.74 -32.24 1.96
C ALA A 70 10.76 -32.62 3.45
N GLU A 71 11.34 -31.76 4.31
CA GLU A 71 11.39 -32.00 5.75
C GLU A 71 9.99 -31.96 6.38
N PHE A 72 9.08 -31.14 5.84
CA PHE A 72 7.69 -31.02 6.31
C PHE A 72 6.78 -32.12 5.77
N ALA A 73 7.14 -32.77 4.65
CA ALA A 73 6.36 -33.85 4.05
C ALA A 73 6.42 -35.17 4.83
N SER A 74 7.40 -35.34 5.73
CA SER A 74 7.69 -36.60 6.43
C SER A 74 6.89 -36.84 7.73
N GLY A 75 6.03 -35.91 8.14
CA GLY A 75 5.20 -36.04 9.33
C GLY A 75 3.89 -36.78 9.10
N ALA A 76 3.36 -37.45 10.13
CA ALA A 76 2.06 -38.16 10.13
C ALA A 76 0.81 -37.27 9.89
N GLY A 77 1.02 -36.01 9.52
CA GLY A 77 0.02 -35.08 9.02
C GLY A 77 0.47 -34.55 7.67
N ALA A 78 0.53 -35.41 6.65
CA ALA A 78 0.61 -35.00 5.25
C ALA A 78 -0.67 -34.23 4.88
N VAL A 79 -0.74 -32.98 5.32
CA VAL A 79 -1.88 -32.09 5.10
C VAL A 79 -1.70 -31.47 3.71
N GLY A 80 -2.79 -31.51 2.93
CA GLY A 80 -2.85 -31.18 1.51
C GLY A 80 -1.96 -30.03 1.07
N GLY A 81 -1.20 -30.28 0.00
CA GLY A 81 -0.45 -29.23 -0.66
C GLY A 81 -1.37 -28.09 -1.08
N ALA A 82 -0.91 -26.85 -0.92
CA ALA A 82 -1.56 -25.71 -1.55
C ALA A 82 -1.24 -25.73 -3.05
N ALA A 83 -2.22 -25.43 -3.90
CA ALA A 83 -1.99 -25.31 -5.34
C ALA A 83 -0.88 -24.28 -5.61
N ALA A 84 0.08 -24.60 -6.47
CA ALA A 84 1.26 -23.75 -6.72
C ALA A 84 0.84 -22.37 -7.24
N GLU A 85 -0.24 -22.33 -8.01
CA GLU A 85 -0.85 -21.16 -8.62
C GLU A 85 -1.81 -20.38 -7.70
N SER A 86 -2.07 -20.87 -6.48
CA SER A 86 -2.96 -20.14 -5.54
C SER A 86 -2.33 -18.82 -5.10
N LYS A 87 -3.14 -17.75 -5.08
CA LYS A 87 -2.69 -16.44 -4.61
C LYS A 87 -2.34 -16.51 -3.12
N PRO A 88 -1.09 -16.23 -2.71
CA PRO A 88 -0.73 -16.27 -1.32
C PRO A 88 -1.32 -15.08 -0.56
N VAL A 89 -1.78 -15.33 0.66
CA VAL A 89 -2.02 -14.29 1.65
C VAL A 89 -0.70 -13.97 2.33
N LEU A 90 -0.33 -12.68 2.33
CA LEU A 90 0.91 -12.22 2.95
C LEU A 90 0.61 -11.65 4.34
N LEU A 91 1.23 -12.23 5.36
CA LEU A 91 1.08 -11.81 6.76
C LEU A 91 2.39 -11.16 7.21
N PHE A 92 2.31 -9.92 7.68
CA PHE A 92 3.48 -9.20 8.20
C PHE A 92 3.27 -8.95 9.69
N HIS A 93 4.09 -9.59 10.52
CA HIS A 93 4.06 -9.48 11.97
C HIS A 93 5.31 -8.73 12.47
N GLY A 94 5.14 -7.92 13.53
CA GLY A 94 6.20 -7.09 14.10
C GLY A 94 6.24 -5.67 13.54
N GLU A 95 7.23 -4.89 13.97
CA GLU A 95 7.37 -3.47 13.62
C GLU A 95 8.11 -3.27 12.30
N TRP A 96 7.41 -3.48 11.18
CA TRP A 96 7.97 -3.27 9.84
C TRP A 96 8.21 -1.81 9.47
N GLU A 97 7.54 -0.88 10.16
CA GLU A 97 7.57 0.56 9.86
C GLU A 97 8.58 1.33 10.71
N HIS A 98 9.30 0.65 11.62
CA HIS A 98 10.26 1.28 12.52
C HIS A 98 11.47 1.88 11.78
N SER A 99 11.93 1.23 10.70
CA SER A 99 13.05 1.72 9.89
C SER A 99 12.70 1.79 8.41
N ALA A 100 13.26 2.79 7.71
CA ALA A 100 13.05 2.96 6.27
C ALA A 100 13.49 1.73 5.47
N SER A 101 14.57 1.06 5.89
CA SER A 101 15.07 -0.16 5.24
C SER A 101 14.12 -1.35 5.39
N LEU A 102 13.47 -1.51 6.54
CA LEU A 102 12.45 -2.56 6.74
C LEU A 102 11.17 -2.26 5.95
N SER A 103 10.75 -1.00 5.89
CA SER A 103 9.59 -0.59 5.09
C SER A 103 9.83 -0.81 3.58
N ALA A 104 11.02 -0.46 3.09
CA ALA A 104 11.43 -0.75 1.72
C ALA A 104 11.47 -2.26 1.44
N LEU A 105 12.02 -3.06 2.36
CA LEU A 105 12.05 -4.51 2.23
C LEU A 105 10.63 -5.13 2.25
N LYS A 106 9.72 -4.61 3.07
CA LYS A 106 8.31 -5.00 3.04
C LYS A 106 7.69 -4.76 1.67
N SER A 107 7.94 -3.59 1.07
CA SER A 107 7.49 -3.29 -0.30
C SER A 107 8.09 -4.26 -1.34
N LEU A 108 9.38 -4.57 -1.22
CA LEU A 108 10.05 -5.52 -2.10
C LEU A 108 9.44 -6.94 -1.99
N LEU A 109 9.21 -7.42 -0.77
CA LEU A 109 8.59 -8.73 -0.52
C LEU A 109 7.13 -8.79 -0.99
N LEU A 110 6.38 -7.70 -0.81
CA LEU A 110 5.03 -7.59 -1.34
C LEU A 110 5.02 -7.79 -2.85
N ASP A 111 5.85 -7.08 -3.60
CA ASP A 111 5.88 -7.21 -5.06
C ASP A 111 6.36 -8.59 -5.52
N PHE A 112 7.28 -9.21 -4.78
CA PHE A 112 7.81 -10.53 -5.13
C PHE A 112 6.78 -11.65 -4.98
N PHE A 113 5.88 -11.55 -4.00
CA PHE A 113 4.89 -12.60 -3.70
C PHE A 113 3.44 -12.22 -4.03
N ALA A 114 3.15 -10.97 -4.42
CA ALA A 114 1.78 -10.53 -4.70
C ALA A 114 1.15 -11.15 -5.95
N ASN A 115 1.96 -11.68 -6.88
CA ASN A 115 1.53 -12.22 -8.17
C ASN A 115 0.60 -11.24 -8.91
N GLU A 116 -0.49 -11.75 -9.51
CA GLU A 116 -1.45 -10.98 -10.28
C GLU A 116 -2.42 -10.17 -9.41
N ARG A 117 -2.80 -8.98 -9.88
CA ARG A 117 -3.86 -8.17 -9.28
C ARG A 117 -5.22 -8.75 -9.68
N VAL A 118 -6.00 -9.14 -8.68
CA VAL A 118 -7.32 -9.74 -8.86
C VAL A 118 -8.33 -8.89 -8.12
N GLU A 119 -9.47 -8.57 -8.74
CA GLU A 119 -10.51 -7.72 -8.16
C GLU A 119 -11.35 -8.44 -7.10
N ALA A 120 -11.56 -9.75 -7.25
CA ALA A 120 -12.34 -10.57 -6.33
C ALA A 120 -11.68 -11.94 -6.14
N LEU A 121 -11.63 -12.41 -4.89
CA LEU A 121 -11.07 -13.71 -4.54
C LEU A 121 -12.14 -14.60 -3.91
N SER A 122 -12.22 -15.85 -4.34
CA SER A 122 -13.10 -16.84 -3.70
C SER A 122 -12.48 -17.30 -2.38
N PRO A 123 -13.27 -17.53 -1.31
CA PRO A 123 -12.74 -18.03 -0.04
C PRO A 123 -11.99 -19.36 -0.17
N ILE A 124 -12.45 -20.24 -1.06
CA ILE A 124 -11.83 -21.54 -1.37
C ILE A 124 -10.45 -21.38 -2.05
N GLY A 125 -10.22 -20.25 -2.72
CA GLY A 125 -8.94 -19.91 -3.33
C GLY A 125 -7.85 -19.52 -2.31
N ILE A 126 -8.21 -19.28 -1.05
CA ILE A 126 -7.26 -18.98 0.03
C ILE A 126 -6.70 -20.28 0.57
N GLN A 127 -5.70 -20.81 -0.13
CA GLN A 127 -5.03 -22.07 0.23
C GLN A 127 -3.65 -21.87 0.85
N ARG A 128 -3.04 -20.69 0.65
CA ARG A 128 -1.65 -20.42 1.00
C ARG A 128 -1.52 -19.14 1.80
N ALA A 129 -0.76 -19.19 2.88
CA ALA A 129 -0.34 -18.02 3.64
C ALA A 129 1.18 -18.01 3.82
N ILE A 130 1.82 -16.88 3.53
CA ILE A 130 3.24 -16.65 3.77
C ILE A 130 3.33 -15.60 4.88
N ALA A 131 3.92 -15.97 6.00
CA ALA A 131 4.11 -15.09 7.13
C ALA A 131 5.56 -14.63 7.21
N PHE A 132 5.73 -13.32 7.37
CA PHE A 132 7.00 -12.68 7.63
C PHE A 132 6.92 -12.03 9.02
N THR A 133 7.70 -12.55 9.97
CA THR A 133 7.77 -12.02 11.32
C THR A 133 9.11 -11.34 11.54
N VAL A 134 9.11 -10.06 11.90
CA VAL A 134 10.32 -9.33 12.28
C VAL A 134 10.62 -9.60 13.75
N GLU A 135 11.82 -10.08 14.00
CA GLU A 135 12.43 -10.13 15.32
C GLU A 135 13.39 -8.93 15.45
N SER A 136 12.96 -7.92 16.22
CA SER A 136 13.74 -6.70 16.46
C SER A 136 14.86 -6.96 17.49
N GLY A 137 15.95 -7.57 17.04
CA GLY A 137 17.15 -7.88 17.83
C GLY A 137 18.41 -7.18 17.32
N GLY A 138 18.48 -5.85 17.44
CA GLY A 138 19.70 -5.05 17.16
C GLY A 138 19.81 -4.46 15.75
N GLU A 139 21.03 -4.10 15.33
CA GLU A 139 21.31 -3.33 14.11
C GLU A 139 20.95 -4.03 12.79
N ASN A 140 20.89 -5.37 12.79
CA ASN A 140 20.52 -6.18 11.63
C ASN A 140 19.28 -7.03 11.96
N PRO A 141 18.07 -6.60 11.56
CA PRO A 141 16.84 -7.30 11.92
C PRO A 141 16.80 -8.69 11.27
N LYS A 142 16.25 -9.65 12.02
CA LYS A 142 16.01 -11.01 11.57
C LYS A 142 14.54 -11.15 11.19
N ILE A 143 14.28 -11.74 10.04
CA ILE A 143 12.95 -11.92 9.47
C ILE A 143 12.70 -13.42 9.35
N LEU A 144 11.71 -13.92 10.07
CA LEU A 144 11.30 -15.31 9.99
C LEU A 144 10.25 -15.43 8.89
N MET A 145 10.61 -16.07 7.78
CA MET A 145 9.68 -16.43 6.72
C MET A 145 9.16 -17.83 6.99
N ARG A 146 7.84 -17.95 7.10
CA ARG A 146 7.13 -19.21 7.31
C ARG A 146 6.04 -19.34 6.27
N HIS A 147 5.81 -20.57 5.81
CA HIS A 147 4.88 -20.84 4.74
C HIS A 147 3.91 -21.93 5.14
N TYR A 148 2.64 -21.55 5.17
CA TYR A 148 1.52 -22.33 5.66
C TYR A 148 0.53 -22.66 4.53
N ALA A 149 -0.05 -23.86 4.60
CA ALA A 149 -1.28 -24.20 3.92
C ALA A 149 -2.47 -23.87 4.82
N ALA A 150 -3.43 -23.13 4.28
CA ALA A 150 -4.68 -22.76 4.95
C ALA A 150 -5.78 -23.75 4.53
N THR A 151 -6.43 -24.37 5.53
CA THR A 151 -7.58 -25.25 5.35
C THR A 151 -8.79 -24.67 6.08
N LEU A 152 -9.89 -24.50 5.37
CA LEU A 152 -11.14 -24.03 5.94
C LEU A 152 -11.89 -25.19 6.59
N LYS A 153 -12.14 -25.09 7.90
CA LYS A 153 -12.97 -26.02 8.68
C LYS A 153 -14.27 -25.33 9.08
N LYS A 154 -15.28 -26.12 9.46
CA LYS A 154 -16.54 -25.60 9.97
C LYS A 154 -16.30 -24.87 11.31
N SER A 155 -16.75 -23.63 11.41
CA SER A 155 -16.74 -22.87 12.67
C SER A 155 -18.01 -23.12 13.48
N ALA A 156 -17.90 -23.00 14.80
CA ALA A 156 -19.04 -23.09 15.73
C ALA A 156 -19.96 -21.84 15.66
N GLU A 157 -19.42 -20.68 15.27
CA GLU A 157 -20.11 -19.38 15.29
C GLU A 157 -20.95 -19.12 14.01
N GLY A 158 -20.91 -20.02 13.03
CA GLY A 158 -21.76 -20.02 11.83
C GLY A 158 -21.54 -18.88 10.83
N THR A 159 -20.88 -17.80 11.21
CA THR A 159 -20.72 -16.58 10.39
C THR A 159 -19.51 -16.65 9.44
N SER A 160 -18.42 -17.33 9.82
CA SER A 160 -17.21 -17.45 9.01
C SER A 160 -16.55 -18.82 9.19
N PRO A 161 -15.83 -19.36 8.18
CA PRO A 161 -15.11 -20.62 8.31
C PRO A 161 -13.93 -20.49 9.27
N TYR A 162 -13.65 -21.56 10.04
CA TYR A 162 -12.46 -21.63 10.89
C TYR A 162 -11.23 -21.92 10.04
N VAL A 163 -10.23 -21.05 10.08
CA VAL A 163 -9.00 -21.23 9.30
C VAL A 163 -7.98 -22.01 10.12
N HIS A 164 -7.66 -23.23 9.67
CA HIS A 164 -6.58 -24.04 10.23
C HIS A 164 -5.34 -23.92 9.35
N MET A 165 -4.19 -23.57 9.94
CA MET A 165 -2.93 -23.42 9.21
C MET A 165 -1.97 -24.55 9.59
N THR A 166 -1.38 -25.19 8.58
CA THR A 166 -0.33 -26.21 8.76
C THR A 166 0.93 -25.75 8.02
N GLU A 167 2.10 -25.85 8.65
CA GLU A 167 3.37 -25.46 8.00
C GLU A 167 3.73 -26.47 6.90
N ILE A 168 3.96 -25.98 5.67
CA ILE A 168 4.33 -26.80 4.50
C ILE A 168 5.77 -26.51 4.03
N GLY A 169 6.35 -25.39 4.47
CA GLY A 169 7.67 -24.93 4.05
C GLY A 169 7.70 -24.35 2.63
N PRO A 170 8.79 -23.68 2.23
CA PRO A 170 10.06 -23.58 2.95
C PRO A 170 10.00 -22.65 4.17
N SER A 171 10.79 -22.98 5.19
CA SER A 171 10.94 -22.21 6.42
C SER A 171 12.33 -21.60 6.41
N LEU A 172 12.42 -20.27 6.38
CA LEU A 172 13.68 -19.55 6.21
C LEU A 172 13.84 -18.48 7.28
N ASP A 173 15.01 -18.42 7.90
CA ASP A 173 15.40 -17.30 8.74
C ASP A 173 16.25 -16.34 7.90
N LEU A 174 15.76 -15.13 7.66
CA LEU A 174 16.39 -14.16 6.78
C LEU A 174 16.99 -13.03 7.60
N ARG A 175 18.32 -12.92 7.62
CA ARG A 175 19.01 -11.81 8.28
C ARG A 175 19.32 -10.72 7.27
N VAL A 176 18.79 -9.52 7.51
CA VAL A 176 19.01 -8.37 6.63
C VAL A 176 20.48 -7.96 6.70
N ARG A 177 21.10 -7.75 5.54
CA ARG A 177 22.48 -7.24 5.41
C ARG A 177 22.49 -5.89 4.74
N ARG A 178 22.99 -5.81 3.49
CA ARG A 178 23.07 -4.56 2.75
C ARG A 178 21.73 -4.31 2.06
N THR A 179 21.31 -3.06 2.07
CA THR A 179 20.16 -2.58 1.33
C THR A 179 20.59 -1.43 0.44
N HIS A 180 20.03 -1.37 -0.74
CA HIS A 180 20.18 -0.26 -1.66
C HIS A 180 18.81 0.32 -1.91
N GLN A 181 18.65 1.53 -1.38
CA GLN A 181 17.45 2.29 -1.51
C GLN A 181 17.45 3.02 -2.85
N PRO A 182 16.27 3.14 -3.49
CA PRO A 182 16.15 3.87 -4.74
C PRO A 182 16.41 5.37 -4.51
N ALA A 183 16.92 6.04 -5.53
CA ALA A 183 16.94 7.50 -5.53
C ALA A 183 15.51 8.05 -5.47
N PRO A 184 15.24 9.16 -4.75
CA PRO A 184 13.89 9.67 -4.55
C PRO A 184 13.20 10.05 -5.87
N ASP A 185 13.94 10.57 -6.83
CA ASP A 185 13.41 10.95 -8.15
C ASP A 185 13.01 9.73 -8.98
N LEU A 186 13.86 8.70 -8.99
CA LEU A 186 13.59 7.43 -9.66
C LEU A 186 12.37 6.72 -9.03
N LEU A 187 12.28 6.72 -7.70
CA LEU A 187 11.13 6.15 -6.99
C LEU A 187 9.84 6.90 -7.32
N LYS A 188 9.89 8.23 -7.40
CA LYS A 188 8.74 9.06 -7.76
C LYS A 188 8.26 8.78 -9.19
N GLU A 189 9.20 8.59 -10.11
CA GLU A 189 8.88 8.20 -11.49
C GLU A 189 8.28 6.78 -11.56
N ALA A 190 8.87 5.82 -10.85
CA ALA A 190 8.38 4.45 -10.77
C ALA A 190 6.98 4.35 -10.15
N MET A 191 6.69 5.19 -9.15
CA MET A 191 5.39 5.26 -8.48
C MET A 191 4.39 6.17 -9.20
N ARG A 192 4.75 6.71 -10.37
CA ARG A 192 3.83 7.53 -11.17
C ARG A 192 2.70 6.65 -11.68
N GLN A 193 1.55 6.75 -11.03
CA GLN A 193 0.33 6.14 -11.54
C GLN A 193 -0.03 6.84 -12.85
N ALA A 194 -0.42 6.05 -13.85
CA ALA A 194 -1.10 6.61 -15.01
C ALA A 194 -2.24 7.49 -14.49
N PRO A 195 -2.43 8.71 -15.04
CA PRO A 195 -3.58 9.51 -14.68
C PRO A 195 -4.79 8.59 -14.80
N ALA A 196 -5.68 8.63 -13.80
CA ALA A 196 -6.75 7.65 -13.59
C ALA A 196 -7.64 7.40 -14.81
N SER A 197 -7.42 8.16 -15.90
CA SER A 197 -7.65 7.75 -17.28
C SER A 197 -7.34 8.87 -18.29
N ALA A 198 -7.07 8.51 -19.54
CA ALA A 198 -7.46 9.31 -20.70
C ALA A 198 -8.97 9.16 -21.06
N SER A 199 -9.67 8.15 -20.51
CA SER A 199 -11.09 7.80 -20.81
C SER A 199 -12.14 7.92 -19.69
N ALA A 200 -11.77 7.99 -18.41
CA ALA A 200 -12.63 8.22 -17.26
C ALA A 200 -12.86 9.74 -17.10
N PRO A 201 -14.12 10.14 -16.95
CA PRO A 201 -14.49 11.55 -16.95
C PRO A 201 -13.92 12.23 -15.71
N LYS A 202 -13.25 13.38 -15.92
CA LYS A 202 -12.87 14.26 -14.81
C LYS A 202 -14.07 14.50 -13.91
N LYS A 203 -13.91 14.25 -12.62
CA LYS A 203 -14.97 14.49 -11.62
C LYS A 203 -15.34 15.96 -11.67
N THR A 204 -16.52 16.25 -12.21
CA THR A 204 -17.08 17.60 -12.25
C THR A 204 -17.73 17.90 -10.91
N LYS A 205 -17.36 19.03 -10.30
CA LYS A 205 -17.94 19.45 -9.01
C LYS A 205 -19.45 19.59 -9.15
N ASN A 206 -20.18 19.18 -8.12
CA ASN A 206 -21.65 19.21 -8.06
C ASN A 206 -22.38 18.29 -9.05
N VAL A 207 -21.69 17.36 -9.70
CA VAL A 207 -22.31 16.37 -10.58
C VAL A 207 -22.05 14.98 -10.03
N SER A 208 -23.12 14.21 -9.82
CA SER A 208 -23.06 12.81 -9.40
C SER A 208 -23.75 11.91 -10.42
N HIS A 209 -23.22 10.72 -10.65
CA HIS A 209 -23.85 9.71 -11.49
C HIS A 209 -24.53 8.67 -10.61
N SER A 210 -25.86 8.70 -10.55
CA SER A 210 -26.66 7.71 -9.83
C SER A 210 -26.98 6.53 -10.76
N ARG A 211 -26.87 5.29 -10.28
CA ARG A 211 -27.21 4.09 -11.07
C ARG A 211 -28.66 4.10 -11.59
N LEU A 212 -29.60 4.57 -10.76
CA LEU A 212 -31.02 4.66 -11.11
C LEU A 212 -31.40 5.95 -11.85
N HIS A 213 -30.94 7.11 -11.35
CA HIS A 213 -31.41 8.42 -11.79
C HIS A 213 -30.48 9.13 -12.79
N GLY A 214 -29.46 8.44 -13.31
CA GLY A 214 -28.50 9.00 -14.25
C GLY A 214 -27.66 10.15 -13.67
N LYS A 215 -27.28 11.10 -14.53
CA LYS A 215 -26.46 12.26 -14.18
C LYS A 215 -27.29 13.31 -13.44
N GLN A 216 -26.96 13.54 -12.18
CA GLN A 216 -27.61 14.53 -11.32
C GLN A 216 -26.67 15.71 -11.03
N GLY A 217 -27.20 16.92 -11.09
CA GLY A 217 -26.50 18.14 -10.68
C GLY A 217 -27.05 18.67 -9.37
N ARG A 218 -26.18 18.97 -8.39
CA ARG A 218 -26.58 19.57 -7.11
C ARG A 218 -26.39 21.09 -7.16
N LEU A 219 -27.50 21.82 -7.24
CA LEU A 219 -27.50 23.27 -7.09
C LEU A 219 -27.46 23.63 -5.60
N HIS A 220 -26.45 24.40 -5.19
CA HIS A 220 -26.37 24.93 -3.82
C HIS A 220 -26.96 26.33 -3.84
N VAL A 221 -28.20 26.47 -3.37
CA VAL A 221 -28.86 27.76 -3.23
C VAL A 221 -28.38 28.41 -1.93
N HIS A 222 -27.95 29.66 -1.99
CA HIS A 222 -27.58 30.41 -0.79
C HIS A 222 -28.81 30.67 0.07
N LYS A 223 -28.62 30.75 1.39
CA LYS A 223 -29.68 31.17 2.31
C LYS A 223 -30.07 32.62 1.98
N GLN A 224 -31.31 32.81 1.51
CA GLN A 224 -31.84 34.12 1.17
C GLN A 224 -32.30 34.84 2.45
N ASP A 225 -31.65 35.95 2.79
CA ASP A 225 -32.09 36.83 3.87
C ASP A 225 -33.09 37.87 3.33
N LEU A 226 -34.32 37.81 3.80
CA LEU A 226 -35.42 38.69 3.37
C LEU A 226 -35.55 39.95 4.22
N SER A 227 -34.77 40.07 5.30
CA SER A 227 -34.83 41.23 6.20
C SER A 227 -34.44 42.55 5.53
N GLN A 228 -33.60 42.48 4.50
CA GLN A 228 -33.17 43.64 3.70
C GLN A 228 -34.15 43.98 2.56
N MET A 229 -35.21 43.19 2.36
CA MET A 229 -36.16 43.42 1.28
C MET A 229 -37.11 44.56 1.66
N ALA A 230 -36.89 45.73 1.06
CA ALA A 230 -37.80 46.86 1.21
C ALA A 230 -39.12 46.57 0.48
N THR A 231 -40.21 46.43 1.24
CA THR A 231 -41.55 46.27 0.67
C THR A 231 -42.09 47.61 0.20
N ALA A 232 -42.93 47.58 -0.84
CA ALA A 232 -43.61 48.77 -1.33
C ALA A 232 -44.47 49.39 -0.21
N LYS A 233 -44.19 50.64 0.15
CA LYS A 233 -44.91 51.37 1.20
C LYS A 233 -46.23 51.93 0.68
N MET A 234 -47.18 51.03 0.38
CA MET A 234 -48.51 51.42 -0.08
C MET A 234 -49.25 52.27 0.95
N LYS A 235 -50.08 53.20 0.48
CA LYS A 235 -50.80 54.17 1.34
C LYS A 235 -51.69 53.47 2.37
N ALA A 236 -52.26 52.31 2.02
CA ALA A 236 -53.10 51.50 2.91
C ALA A 236 -52.36 50.93 4.13
N PHE A 237 -51.04 50.71 4.04
CA PHE A 237 -50.23 50.16 5.14
C PHE A 237 -49.52 51.22 5.98
N LYS A 238 -49.71 52.51 5.67
CA LYS A 238 -49.17 53.60 6.49
C LYS A 238 -50.07 53.79 7.71
N LYS A 239 -49.51 53.70 8.92
CA LYS A 239 -50.22 54.04 10.16
C LYS A 239 -50.80 55.45 10.04
N GLN A 240 -52.13 55.57 10.07
CA GLN A 240 -52.78 56.86 10.11
C GLN A 240 -52.43 57.54 11.44
N LYS A 241 -52.00 58.80 11.39
CA LYS A 241 -51.83 59.63 12.58
C LYS A 241 -53.23 59.92 13.15
N THR A 242 -53.70 59.07 14.06
CA THR A 242 -54.81 59.45 14.94
C THR A 242 -54.31 60.56 15.86
N GLY A 243 -55.12 61.61 15.99
CA GLY A 243 -54.70 62.97 16.33
C GLY A 243 -54.18 63.17 17.75
N ALA A 244 -53.04 63.84 17.86
CA ALA A 244 -52.54 64.46 19.09
C ALA A 244 -51.97 65.88 18.79
N GLY A 245 -52.58 66.58 17.84
CA GLY A 245 -52.18 67.94 17.43
C GLY A 245 -53.33 68.96 17.35
N ALA A 246 -54.56 68.57 17.69
CA ALA A 246 -55.75 69.43 17.57
C ALA A 246 -56.14 70.15 18.88
N ALA A 247 -55.39 70.00 19.97
CA ALA A 247 -55.74 70.54 21.29
C ALA A 247 -54.98 71.84 21.69
N LYS A 248 -54.17 72.43 20.81
CA LYS A 248 -53.32 73.60 21.16
C LYS A 248 -53.69 74.92 20.47
N GLN A 249 -54.87 75.01 19.82
CA GLN A 249 -55.34 76.22 19.13
C GLN A 249 -56.60 76.87 19.72
N ALA A 250 -57.10 76.40 20.88
CA ALA A 250 -58.33 76.93 21.50
C ALA A 250 -58.11 77.78 22.77
N ALA A 251 -56.87 78.19 23.09
CA ALA A 251 -56.53 78.88 24.35
C ALA A 251 -55.90 80.27 24.20
N ASP A 252 -55.88 80.87 23.00
CA ASP A 252 -55.20 82.15 22.73
C ASP A 252 -56.13 83.15 22.00
N GLY A 253 -57.38 83.24 22.48
CA GLY A 253 -58.41 84.11 21.92
C GLY A 253 -59.47 84.47 22.95
N ALA A 254 -59.05 85.17 24.00
CA ALA A 254 -59.89 85.97 24.90
C ALA A 254 -59.13 87.25 25.24
#